data_AF-A0A2H6NJ53-F1
#
_entry.id   AF-A0A2H6NJ53-F1
#
_cell.length_a   1.000
_cell.length_b   1.000
_cell.length_c   1.000
_cell.angle_alpha   90.00
_cell.angle_beta   90.00
_cell.angle_gamma   90.00
#
_symmetry.space_group_name_H-M   'P 1'
#
loop_
_entity.id
_entity.type
_entity.pdbx_description
1 polymer ?
#
loop_
_entity_poly.entity_id
_entity_poly.type
_entity_poly.pdbx_seq_one_letter_code
_entity_poly.pdbx_strand_id
1 'polypeptide(L)'
;VHPRYLSSWRIAVFLSMPDEVRTNEIIKDIFQKGKECFIPLYKPQSSHMDMVKLASYEEIASLPLTSWNIHQPAEDDAREDVLATADGLDLILMPGLGFDKTGNRLGRGKGYYDTYLQRCLQHPKGKPYTIALAFQEQICGIVPVSETDMKVDEILFEGFENSKQEL
;
A
#
# COMPACT_ATOMS: atom_id res chain seq x y z
N VAL A 1 17.50 -3.93 -4.98
CA VAL A 1 16.55 -2.97 -4.33
C VAL A 1 15.94 -2.10 -5.41
N HIS A 2 14.62 -1.88 -5.40
CA HIS A 2 13.88 -1.23 -6.47
C HIS A 2 14.17 0.30 -6.57
N PRO A 3 14.36 0.90 -7.77
CA PRO A 3 14.71 2.32 -7.90
C PRO A 3 13.68 3.29 -7.32
N ARG A 4 12.38 3.05 -7.52
CA ARG A 4 11.32 3.91 -6.94
C ARG A 4 11.38 3.92 -5.42
N TYR A 5 11.59 2.75 -4.82
CA TYR A 5 11.74 2.61 -3.37
C TYR A 5 12.97 3.39 -2.85
N LEU A 6 14.10 3.32 -3.56
CA LEU A 6 15.29 4.06 -3.17
C LEU A 6 15.05 5.58 -3.17
N SER A 7 14.36 6.10 -4.19
CA SER A 7 14.07 7.53 -4.35
C SER A 7 12.94 8.08 -3.46
N SER A 8 12.10 7.23 -2.87
CA SER A 8 10.95 7.66 -2.06
C SER A 8 11.34 7.95 -0.61
N TRP A 9 10.81 9.03 -0.03
CA TRP A 9 11.02 9.39 1.38
C TRP A 9 9.80 9.05 2.25
N ARG A 10 8.59 9.33 1.76
CA ARG A 10 7.32 9.05 2.44
C ARG A 10 6.65 7.84 1.80
N ILE A 11 6.66 6.71 2.50
CA ILE A 11 6.23 5.41 1.96
C ILE A 11 5.09 4.84 2.81
N ALA A 12 3.97 4.50 2.16
CA ALA A 12 2.91 3.73 2.77
C ALA A 12 3.09 2.24 2.50
N VAL A 13 2.95 1.40 3.53
CA VAL A 13 3.09 -0.06 3.45
C VAL A 13 1.97 -0.72 4.25
N PHE A 14 1.33 -1.74 3.69
CA PHE A 14 0.34 -2.53 4.40
C PHE A 14 1.00 -3.46 5.43
N LEU A 15 0.29 -3.75 6.52
CA LEU A 15 0.67 -4.81 7.44
C LEU A 15 0.02 -6.12 6.96
N SER A 16 0.86 -7.09 6.56
CA SER A 16 0.44 -8.25 5.78
C SER A 16 -0.51 -9.20 6.52
N MET A 17 -1.61 -9.57 5.87
CA MET A 17 -2.42 -10.73 6.23
C MET A 17 -1.71 -12.06 5.85
N PRO A 18 -2.16 -13.22 6.36
CA PRO A 18 -1.54 -14.51 6.05
C PRO A 18 -1.49 -14.89 4.56
N ASP A 19 -2.43 -14.38 3.76
CA ASP A 19 -2.55 -14.59 2.31
C ASP A 19 -1.92 -13.47 1.48
N GLU A 20 -1.08 -12.63 2.09
CA GLU A 20 -0.39 -11.52 1.44
C GLU A 20 1.14 -11.64 1.58
N VAL A 21 1.87 -10.97 0.69
CA VAL A 21 3.33 -10.87 0.77
C VAL A 21 3.73 -10.23 2.11
N ARG A 22 4.65 -10.88 2.84
CA ARG A 22 5.12 -10.39 4.14
C ARG A 22 5.90 -9.08 3.98
N THR A 23 5.51 -8.04 4.70
CA THR A 23 6.08 -6.69 4.59
C THR A 23 6.98 -6.28 5.76
N ASN A 24 7.11 -7.09 6.82
CA ASN A 24 7.86 -6.74 8.02
C ASN A 24 9.30 -6.30 7.74
N GLU A 25 10.03 -7.04 6.89
CA GLU A 25 11.41 -6.68 6.56
C GLU A 25 11.51 -5.41 5.71
N ILE A 26 10.50 -5.12 4.90
CA ILE A 26 10.42 -3.86 4.15
C ILE A 26 10.23 -2.69 5.13
N ILE A 27 9.34 -2.84 6.10
CA ILE A 27 9.09 -1.80 7.11
C ILE A 27 10.34 -1.55 7.95
N LYS A 28 11.06 -2.60 8.38
CA LYS A 28 12.35 -2.46 9.06
C LYS A 28 13.35 -1.67 8.21
N ASP A 29 13.49 -2.00 6.93
CA ASP A 29 14.42 -1.32 6.03
C ASP A 29 14.05 0.15 5.80
N ILE A 30 12.75 0.49 5.75
CA ILE A 30 12.28 1.89 5.68
C ILE A 30 12.83 2.70 6.87
N PHE A 31 12.66 2.19 8.09
CA PHE A 31 13.18 2.86 9.29
C PHE A 31 14.72 2.88 9.33
N GLN A 32 15.39 1.80 8.96
CA GLN A 32 16.86 1.75 8.90
C GLN A 32 17.45 2.77 7.91
N LYS A 33 16.70 3.10 6.85
CA LYS A 33 17.08 4.13 5.87
C LYS A 33 16.65 5.54 6.27
N GLY A 34 16.05 5.72 7.45
CA GLY A 34 15.57 7.00 7.96
C GLY A 34 14.34 7.54 7.23
N LYS A 35 13.70 6.75 6.37
CA LYS A 35 12.50 7.13 5.62
C LYS A 35 11.29 7.19 6.54
N GLU A 36 10.23 7.86 6.12
CA GLU A 36 8.97 7.93 6.87
C GLU A 36 8.02 6.81 6.43
N CYS A 37 7.58 6.02 7.40
CA CYS A 37 6.65 4.90 7.19
C CYS A 37 5.23 5.29 7.57
N PHE A 38 4.29 5.00 6.68
CA PHE A 38 2.86 5.15 6.91
C PHE A 38 2.17 3.79 6.79
N ILE A 39 1.16 3.54 7.61
CA ILE A 39 0.37 2.30 7.57
C ILE A 39 -1.12 2.63 7.41
N PRO A 40 -1.92 1.71 6.84
CA PRO A 40 -3.37 1.87 6.76
C PRO A 40 -4.03 2.01 8.14
N LEU A 41 -4.95 2.96 8.26
CA LEU A 41 -5.93 3.05 9.35
C LEU A 41 -7.33 2.90 8.76
N TYR A 42 -7.93 1.72 8.92
CA TYR A 42 -9.25 1.43 8.35
C TYR A 42 -10.38 1.98 9.24
N LYS A 43 -11.41 2.56 8.62
CA LYS A 43 -12.66 2.94 9.29
C LYS A 43 -13.76 1.90 8.98
N PRO A 44 -14.10 0.99 9.90
CA PRO A 44 -14.92 -0.20 9.61
C PRO A 44 -16.32 0.09 9.05
N GLN A 45 -16.88 1.26 9.39
CA GLN A 45 -18.25 1.66 9.03
C GLN A 45 -18.35 2.23 7.61
N SER A 46 -17.25 2.35 6.87
CA SER A 46 -17.21 2.90 5.51
C SER A 46 -16.08 2.29 4.66
N SER A 47 -15.93 2.74 3.41
CA SER A 47 -14.75 2.48 2.57
C SER A 47 -13.61 3.48 2.82
N HIS A 48 -13.67 4.26 3.90
CA HIS A 48 -12.66 5.23 4.25
C HIS A 48 -11.45 4.58 4.94
N MET A 49 -10.27 4.96 4.50
CA MET A 49 -8.98 4.56 5.06
C MET A 49 -8.06 5.76 4.98
N ASP A 50 -7.28 5.99 6.02
CA ASP A 50 -6.19 6.97 6.02
C ASP A 50 -4.83 6.23 6.04
N MET A 51 -3.76 6.94 5.71
CA MET A 51 -2.40 6.42 5.87
C MET A 51 -1.72 7.23 6.97
N VAL A 52 -1.52 6.59 8.11
CA VAL A 52 -1.05 7.25 9.33
C VAL A 52 0.39 6.91 9.65
N LYS A 53 1.12 7.90 10.16
CA LYS A 53 2.56 7.77 10.45
C LYS A 53 2.80 6.75 11.57
N LEU A 54 3.71 5.83 11.30
CA LEU A 54 4.22 4.86 12.27
C LEU A 54 5.50 5.41 12.91
N ALA A 55 5.63 5.33 14.24
CA ALA A 55 6.77 5.92 14.96
C ALA A 55 8.02 5.04 14.90
N SER A 56 7.85 3.72 14.96
CA SER A 56 8.94 2.75 14.79
C SER A 56 8.42 1.39 14.33
N TYR A 57 9.32 0.50 13.92
CA TYR A 57 8.94 -0.88 13.61
C TYR A 57 8.42 -1.63 14.85
N GLU A 58 9.04 -1.40 16.01
CA GLU A 58 8.71 -2.06 17.27
C GLU A 58 7.32 -1.69 17.78
N GLU A 59 6.86 -0.47 17.49
CA GLU A 59 5.53 0.02 17.87
C GLU A 59 4.40 -0.87 17.34
N ILE A 60 4.57 -1.49 16.16
CA ILE A 60 3.52 -2.32 15.52
C ILE A 60 2.96 -3.36 16.49
N ALA A 61 3.83 -4.03 17.24
CA ALA A 61 3.44 -5.10 18.17
C ALA A 61 2.61 -4.59 19.36
N SER A 62 2.64 -3.29 19.65
CA SER A 62 1.88 -2.66 20.72
C SER A 62 0.51 -2.12 20.27
N LEU A 63 0.29 -2.00 18.96
CA LEU A 63 -0.98 -1.50 18.41
C LEU A 63 -2.11 -2.53 18.62
N PRO A 64 -3.36 -2.10 18.83
CA PRO A 64 -4.49 -3.02 18.91
C PRO A 64 -4.73 -3.74 17.58
N LEU A 65 -5.36 -4.91 17.67
CA LEU A 65 -5.77 -5.70 16.52
C LEU A 65 -7.19 -5.33 16.07
N THR A 66 -7.37 -5.24 14.76
CA THR A 66 -8.69 -5.17 14.12
C THR A 66 -9.38 -6.54 14.13
N SER A 67 -10.65 -6.58 13.69
CA SER A 67 -11.38 -7.84 13.44
C SER A 67 -10.77 -8.71 12.33
N TRP A 68 -9.86 -8.17 11.51
CA TRP A 68 -9.07 -8.92 10.53
C TRP A 68 -7.69 -9.35 11.05
N ASN A 69 -7.44 -9.20 12.35
CA ASN A 69 -6.17 -9.55 12.98
C ASN A 69 -4.96 -8.78 12.40
N ILE A 70 -5.20 -7.54 11.95
CA ILE A 70 -4.18 -6.58 11.55
C ILE A 70 -4.01 -5.54 12.66
N HIS A 71 -2.76 -5.19 12.98
CA HIS A 71 -2.42 -4.09 13.88
C HIS A 71 -2.75 -2.72 13.25
N GLN A 72 -3.42 -1.84 13.97
CA GLN A 72 -3.55 -0.42 13.59
C GLN A 72 -3.70 0.45 14.83
N PRO A 73 -3.40 1.75 14.77
CA PRO A 73 -3.66 2.67 15.88
C PRO A 73 -5.12 2.66 16.34
N ALA A 74 -5.33 2.91 17.63
CA ALA A 74 -6.68 3.08 18.20
C ALA A 74 -7.35 4.35 17.64
N GLU A 75 -8.67 4.45 17.74
CA GLU A 75 -9.40 5.62 17.20
C GLU A 75 -9.06 6.94 17.93
N ASP A 76 -8.69 6.87 19.21
CA ASP A 76 -8.29 7.99 20.06
C ASP A 76 -6.77 8.28 20.00
N ASP A 77 -6.01 7.47 19.29
CA ASP A 77 -4.59 7.67 19.05
C ASP A 77 -4.38 8.62 17.87
N ALA A 78 -4.16 9.90 18.18
CA ALA A 78 -3.97 10.94 17.19
C ALA A 78 -2.64 10.76 16.44
N ARG A 79 -2.74 10.38 15.16
CA ARG A 79 -1.60 10.20 14.26
C ARG A 79 -1.62 11.21 13.12
N GLU A 80 -0.44 11.53 12.59
CA GLU A 80 -0.29 12.30 11.35
C GLU A 80 -0.90 11.49 10.19
N ASP A 81 -2.04 11.93 9.66
CA ASP A 81 -2.56 11.50 8.35
C ASP A 81 -1.73 12.18 7.25
N VAL A 82 -1.14 11.37 6.38
CA VAL A 82 -0.28 11.85 5.30
C VAL A 82 -1.00 12.81 4.35
N LEU A 83 -2.30 12.64 4.12
CA LEU A 83 -3.07 13.51 3.23
C LEU A 83 -3.46 14.85 3.88
N ALA A 84 -3.22 15.02 5.18
CA ALA A 84 -3.32 16.30 5.86
C ALA A 84 -2.03 17.14 5.75
N THR A 85 -0.97 16.58 5.15
CA THR A 85 0.34 17.23 4.96
C THR A 85 0.54 17.64 3.51
N ALA A 86 1.21 18.76 3.24
CA ALA A 86 1.47 19.21 1.86
C ALA A 86 2.31 18.22 1.04
N ASP A 87 3.15 17.41 1.70
CA ASP A 87 4.12 16.53 1.06
C ASP A 87 3.53 15.22 0.50
N GLY A 88 2.36 14.80 1.00
CA GLY A 88 1.69 13.57 0.57
C GLY A 88 2.60 12.32 0.68
N LEU A 89 2.38 11.35 -0.21
CA LEU A 89 3.21 10.14 -0.32
C LEU A 89 4.04 10.18 -1.61
N ASP A 90 5.20 9.54 -1.57
CA ASP A 90 5.98 9.26 -2.79
C ASP A 90 5.65 7.87 -3.35
N LEU A 91 5.40 6.89 -2.47
CA LEU A 91 5.18 5.49 -2.83
C LEU A 91 4.14 4.83 -1.92
N ILE A 92 3.29 3.99 -2.53
CA ILE A 92 2.43 3.03 -1.82
C ILE A 92 2.79 1.63 -2.26
N LEU A 93 3.11 0.77 -1.29
CA LEU A 93 3.15 -0.68 -1.49
C LEU A 93 1.76 -1.25 -1.23
N MET A 94 1.17 -1.86 -2.25
CA MET A 94 -0.25 -2.22 -2.28
C MET A 94 -0.47 -3.74 -2.19
N PRO A 95 -1.42 -4.20 -1.35
CA PRO A 95 -1.89 -5.58 -1.34
C PRO A 95 -3.04 -5.78 -2.34
N GLY A 96 -3.36 -7.04 -2.62
CA GLY A 96 -4.49 -7.44 -3.45
C GLY A 96 -4.64 -8.97 -3.50
N LEU A 97 -5.82 -9.42 -3.89
CA LEU A 97 -6.11 -10.85 -4.10
C LEU A 97 -5.72 -11.32 -5.50
N GLY A 98 -5.63 -10.40 -6.46
CA GLY A 98 -5.27 -10.72 -7.83
C GLY A 98 -4.87 -9.48 -8.61
N PHE A 99 -4.01 -9.65 -9.60
CA PHE A 99 -3.51 -8.59 -10.47
C PHE A 99 -3.41 -9.09 -11.90
N ASP A 100 -3.70 -8.24 -12.88
CA ASP A 100 -3.38 -8.56 -14.27
C ASP A 100 -2.20 -7.74 -14.81
N LYS A 101 -1.67 -8.14 -15.95
CA LYS A 101 -0.49 -7.52 -16.58
C LYS A 101 -0.72 -6.06 -16.99
N THR A 102 -1.95 -5.54 -16.94
CA THR A 102 -2.28 -4.15 -17.26
C THR A 102 -2.38 -3.25 -16.03
N GLY A 103 -2.07 -3.78 -14.84
CA GLY A 103 -2.12 -3.05 -13.58
C GLY A 103 -3.50 -3.04 -12.92
N ASN A 104 -4.48 -3.80 -13.43
CA ASN A 104 -5.75 -3.94 -12.72
C ASN A 104 -5.54 -4.78 -11.46
N ARG A 105 -6.27 -4.45 -10.39
CA ARG A 105 -6.13 -5.04 -9.07
C ARG A 105 -7.49 -5.49 -8.53
N LEU A 106 -7.58 -6.74 -8.11
CA LEU A 106 -8.70 -7.29 -7.37
C LEU A 106 -8.46 -7.11 -5.87
N GLY A 107 -9.21 -6.22 -5.23
CA GLY A 107 -9.20 -6.06 -3.77
C GLY A 107 -10.14 -7.04 -3.04
N ARG A 108 -10.27 -6.88 -1.71
CA ARG A 108 -11.21 -7.65 -0.88
C ARG A 108 -12.67 -7.16 -0.93
N GLY A 109 -13.01 -6.30 -1.90
CA GLY A 109 -14.39 -5.84 -2.17
C GLY A 109 -14.85 -4.57 -1.42
N LYS A 110 -14.09 -4.04 -0.46
CA LYS A 110 -14.47 -2.80 0.27
C LYS A 110 -14.04 -1.49 -0.40
N GLY A 111 -13.20 -1.54 -1.42
CA GLY A 111 -12.77 -0.35 -2.17
C GLY A 111 -11.90 0.66 -1.39
N TYR A 112 -11.26 0.26 -0.27
CA TYR A 112 -10.45 1.17 0.56
C TYR A 112 -9.32 1.85 -0.24
N TYR A 113 -8.54 1.06 -0.96
CA TYR A 113 -7.42 1.58 -1.74
C TYR A 113 -7.88 2.42 -2.93
N ASP A 114 -8.98 2.05 -3.57
CA ASP A 114 -9.54 2.78 -4.71
C ASP A 114 -10.04 4.17 -4.25
N THR A 115 -10.79 4.21 -3.15
CA THR A 115 -11.22 5.46 -2.47
C THR A 115 -10.02 6.31 -2.04
N TYR A 116 -8.98 5.69 -1.46
CA TYR A 116 -7.79 6.40 -1.01
C TYR A 116 -6.98 6.99 -2.18
N LEU A 117 -6.81 6.25 -3.28
CA LEU A 117 -6.11 6.74 -4.47
C LEU A 117 -6.86 7.88 -5.15
N GLN A 118 -8.20 7.85 -5.15
CA GLN A 118 -9.01 9.00 -5.61
C GLN A 118 -8.77 10.24 -4.76
N ARG A 119 -8.67 10.10 -3.43
CA ARG A 119 -8.30 11.22 -2.55
C ARG A 119 -6.89 11.74 -2.83
N CYS A 120 -5.93 10.84 -3.12
CA CYS A 120 -4.58 11.24 -3.51
C CYS A 120 -4.56 12.06 -4.82
N LEU A 121 -5.45 11.79 -5.77
CA LEU A 121 -5.56 12.58 -7.01
C LEU A 121 -6.00 14.03 -6.76
N GLN A 122 -6.77 14.27 -5.70
CA GLN A 122 -7.21 15.61 -5.30
C GLN A 122 -6.18 16.33 -4.41
N HIS A 123 -5.17 15.62 -3.93
CA HIS A 123 -4.13 16.17 -3.07
C HIS A 123 -3.13 16.99 -3.90
N PRO A 124 -2.60 18.14 -3.41
CA PRO A 124 -1.65 18.98 -4.17
C PRO A 124 -0.39 18.25 -4.65
N LYS A 125 0.10 17.26 -3.89
CA LYS A 125 1.21 16.37 -4.30
C LYS A 125 0.87 15.48 -5.51
N GLY A 126 -0.40 15.18 -5.72
CA GLY A 126 -0.90 14.21 -6.70
C GLY A 126 -0.82 12.76 -6.24
N LYS A 127 -1.17 11.84 -7.16
CA LYS A 127 -1.14 10.39 -6.92
C LYS A 127 0.31 9.93 -6.68
N PRO A 128 0.60 9.20 -5.58
CA PRO A 128 1.90 8.55 -5.39
C PRO A 128 2.12 7.43 -6.40
N TYR A 129 3.38 7.03 -6.58
CA TYR A 129 3.67 5.81 -7.34
C TYR A 129 3.13 4.59 -6.57
N THR A 130 2.59 3.62 -7.27
CA THR A 130 1.96 2.43 -6.67
C THR A 130 2.63 1.16 -7.16
N ILE A 131 3.13 0.37 -6.22
CA ILE A 131 3.72 -0.95 -6.49
C ILE A 131 2.90 -2.00 -5.77
N ALA A 132 2.27 -2.89 -6.51
CA ALA A 132 1.65 -4.08 -5.95
C ALA A 132 2.72 -5.12 -5.60
N LEU A 133 2.63 -5.68 -4.40
CA LEU A 133 3.41 -6.85 -4.00
C LEU A 133 2.51 -8.08 -4.09
N ALA A 134 2.86 -9.02 -4.96
CA ALA A 134 2.03 -10.17 -5.29
C ALA A 134 2.84 -11.47 -5.24
N PHE A 135 2.16 -12.56 -4.86
CA PHE A 135 2.62 -13.91 -5.18
C PHE A 135 2.38 -14.22 -6.67
N GLN A 136 3.11 -15.18 -7.22
CA GLN A 136 2.94 -15.57 -8.63
C GLN A 136 1.50 -16.07 -8.90
N GLU A 137 0.89 -16.76 -7.94
CA GLU A 137 -0.47 -17.28 -7.96
C GLU A 137 -1.54 -16.17 -8.00
N GLN A 138 -1.17 -14.95 -7.61
CA GLN A 138 -2.05 -13.79 -7.67
C GLN A 138 -2.02 -13.11 -9.04
N ILE A 139 -1.20 -13.58 -9.99
CA ILE A 139 -1.18 -13.06 -11.35
C ILE A 139 -2.26 -13.74 -12.21
N CYS A 140 -3.25 -12.97 -12.59
CA CYS A 140 -4.42 -13.38 -13.35
C CYS A 140 -4.30 -13.00 -14.83
N GLY A 141 -5.05 -13.69 -15.70
CA GLY A 141 -5.14 -13.31 -17.12
C GLY A 141 -5.86 -11.97 -17.30
N ILE A 142 -7.05 -11.85 -16.72
CA ILE A 142 -7.88 -10.63 -16.72
C ILE A 142 -8.48 -10.46 -15.33
N VAL A 143 -8.36 -9.27 -14.76
CA VAL A 143 -9.12 -8.87 -13.57
C VAL A 143 -10.37 -8.11 -14.01
N PRO A 144 -11.59 -8.53 -13.63
CA PRO A 144 -12.79 -7.74 -13.85
C PRO A 144 -12.69 -6.41 -13.11
N VAL A 145 -12.99 -5.31 -13.81
CA VAL A 145 -12.92 -3.95 -13.26
C VAL A 145 -14.19 -3.17 -13.59
N SER A 146 -14.44 -2.17 -12.76
CA SER A 146 -15.44 -1.11 -12.89
C SER A 146 -14.77 0.24 -13.13
N GLU A 147 -15.56 1.27 -13.42
CA GLU A 147 -15.06 2.63 -13.67
C GLU A 147 -14.37 3.26 -12.45
N THR A 148 -14.67 2.78 -11.25
CA THR A 148 -14.10 3.30 -10.00
C THR A 148 -12.82 2.61 -9.59
N ASP A 149 -12.45 1.49 -10.23
CA ASP A 149 -11.26 0.72 -9.86
C ASP A 149 -9.98 1.40 -10.32
N MET A 150 -9.01 1.50 -9.40
CA MET A 150 -7.78 2.23 -9.62
C MET A 150 -6.64 1.27 -9.95
N LYS A 151 -6.01 1.49 -11.12
CA LYS A 151 -4.82 0.72 -11.54
C LYS A 151 -3.59 1.03 -10.68
N VAL A 152 -2.79 0.00 -10.44
CA VAL A 152 -1.42 0.14 -9.93
C VAL A 152 -0.46 0.46 -11.08
N ASP A 153 0.64 1.13 -10.76
CA ASP A 153 1.64 1.54 -11.76
C ASP A 153 2.61 0.39 -12.07
N GLU A 154 2.84 -0.50 -11.11
CA GLU A 154 3.75 -1.63 -11.22
C GLU A 154 3.30 -2.80 -10.34
N ILE A 155 3.63 -4.03 -10.75
CA ILE A 155 3.36 -5.26 -10.00
C ILE A 155 4.67 -6.03 -9.88
N LEU A 156 5.08 -6.34 -8.66
CA LEU A 156 6.24 -7.18 -8.35
C LEU A 156 5.77 -8.53 -7.83
N PHE A 157 6.29 -9.60 -8.42
CA PHE A 157 6.05 -10.98 -8.01
C PHE A 157 7.27 -11.86 -8.31
N GLU A 158 7.37 -13.02 -7.67
CA GLU A 158 8.45 -13.98 -7.90
C GLU A 158 8.38 -14.55 -9.32
N GLY A 159 9.52 -14.63 -10.00
CA GLY A 159 9.59 -15.06 -11.41
C GLY A 159 9.41 -13.95 -12.46
N PHE A 160 9.40 -12.68 -12.05
CA PHE A 160 9.45 -11.56 -12.99
C PHE A 160 10.85 -11.45 -13.63
N GLU A 161 11.04 -12.11 -14.78
CA GLU A 161 12.12 -11.77 -15.69
C GLU A 161 11.77 -10.46 -16.40
N ASN A 162 12.68 -9.48 -16.36
CA ASN A 162 12.54 -8.22 -17.09
C ASN A 162 12.42 -8.49 -18.59
N SER A 163 11.21 -8.69 -19.12
CA SER A 163 10.95 -8.72 -20.55
C SER A 163 10.90 -7.29 -21.13
N LYS A 164 11.89 -6.48 -20.75
CA LYS A 164 12.20 -5.16 -21.33
C LYS A 164 13.69 -5.09 -21.67
N GLN A 165 14.17 -6.09 -22.39
CA GLN A 165 15.10 -5.88 -23.49
C GLN A 165 14.38 -6.30 -24.76
N GLU A 166 14.59 -5.55 -25.84
CA GLU A 166 13.92 -5.64 -27.15
C GLU A 166 12.65 -4.77 -27.29
N LEU A 167 12.88 -3.47 -27.52
CA LEU A 167 12.70 -2.81 -28.83
C LEU A 167 13.64 -1.59 -28.92
#